data_AF-A0A1A6AS05-F1
#
_entry.id   AF-A0A1A6AS05-F1
#
_cell.length_a   1.000
_cell.length_b   1.000
_cell.length_c   1.000
_cell.angle_alpha   90.00
_cell.angle_beta   90.00
_cell.angle_gamma   90.00
#
_symmetry.space_group_name_H-M   'P 1'
#
loop_
_entity.id
_entity.type
_entity.pdbx_description
1 polymer ?
#
loop_
_entity_poly.entity_id
_entity_poly.type
_entity_poly.pdbx_seq_one_letter_code
_entity_poly.pdbx_strand_id
1 'polypeptide(L)'
;MDKVGITESDNFIIQVSEIITYNEGYYDTINRNDGTSSSIGILQWNGYRAKNLLKIIISKNEEQAKAILDGTTILADINKDDDFWNSKILDDIECEKISELLRTEEGMKCQYELRMRDVKAYINHGKSLGIKDEKALAYFADLENQLGCYMAENIIKSIDSGKELTIYEILQASVSYSDVLARKQRPMYTYKKIMNTAF
;
A
#
# COMPACT_ATOMS: atom_id res chain seq x y z
N MET A 1 22.75 22.18 1.95
CA MET A 1 21.86 21.14 2.49
C MET A 1 22.33 19.83 1.91
N ASP A 2 23.07 19.08 2.72
CA ASP A 2 23.75 17.87 2.28
C ASP A 2 22.73 16.81 1.85
N LYS A 3 22.93 16.26 0.65
CA LYS A 3 22.23 15.06 0.20
C LYS A 3 22.64 13.93 1.13
N VAL A 4 21.82 13.63 2.14
CA VAL A 4 21.88 12.35 2.85
C VAL A 4 21.78 11.27 1.76
N GLY A 5 22.86 10.51 1.60
CA GLY A 5 23.04 9.62 0.45
C GLY A 5 21.96 8.55 0.40
N ILE A 6 21.14 8.59 -0.65
CA ILE A 6 20.23 7.51 -1.01
C ILE A 6 21.09 6.27 -1.28
N THR A 7 20.88 5.19 -0.53
CA THR A 7 21.58 3.93 -0.76
C THR A 7 20.97 3.19 -1.96
N GLU A 8 21.70 2.24 -2.54
CA GLU A 8 21.17 1.34 -3.58
C GLU A 8 19.91 0.61 -3.08
N SER A 9 19.89 0.22 -1.80
CA SER A 9 18.72 -0.37 -1.17
C SER A 9 17.53 0.59 -1.08
N ASP A 10 17.77 1.89 -0.89
CA ASP A 10 16.71 2.90 -0.89
C ASP A 10 16.19 3.13 -2.31
N ASN A 11 17.07 3.11 -3.32
CA ASN A 11 16.68 3.23 -4.73
C ASN A 11 15.78 2.06 -5.17
N PHE A 12 16.13 0.82 -4.79
CA PHE A 12 15.27 -0.34 -5.06
C PHE A 12 13.88 -0.19 -4.43
N ILE A 13 13.80 0.21 -3.15
CA ILE A 13 12.51 0.42 -2.48
C ILE A 13 11.69 1.52 -3.16
N ILE A 14 12.33 2.62 -3.60
CA ILE A 14 11.67 3.70 -4.33
C ILE A 14 11.06 3.17 -5.65
N GLN A 15 11.84 2.44 -6.45
CA GLN A 15 11.34 1.91 -7.72
C GLN A 15 10.21 0.90 -7.53
N VAL A 16 10.31 -0.01 -6.57
CA VAL A 16 9.21 -0.94 -6.23
C VAL A 16 7.98 -0.16 -5.79
N SER A 17 8.17 0.89 -4.99
CA SER A 17 7.10 1.75 -4.53
C SER A 17 6.37 2.48 -5.68
N GLU A 18 7.10 2.96 -6.68
CA GLU A 18 6.53 3.59 -7.89
C GLU A 18 5.77 2.60 -8.77
N ILE A 19 6.20 1.33 -8.79
CA ILE A 19 5.50 0.26 -9.50
C ILE A 19 4.15 -0.04 -8.83
N ILE A 20 4.14 -0.20 -7.50
CA ILE A 20 2.92 -0.50 -6.73
C ILE A 20 1.92 0.66 -6.86
N THR A 21 2.35 1.89 -6.58
CA THR A 21 1.46 3.06 -6.54
C THR A 21 0.85 3.43 -7.89
N TYR A 22 1.54 3.13 -8.99
CA TYR A 22 0.99 3.30 -10.34
C TYR A 22 -0.32 2.52 -10.56
N ASN A 23 -0.54 1.44 -9.82
CA ASN A 23 -1.75 0.63 -9.92
C ASN A 23 -2.83 1.01 -8.89
N GLU A 24 -2.55 1.89 -7.93
CA GLU A 24 -3.43 2.20 -6.79
C GLU A 24 -4.16 3.53 -6.95
N GLY A 25 -3.44 4.61 -7.22
CA GLY A 25 -4.04 5.95 -7.33
C GLY A 25 -3.08 7.09 -6.96
N TYR A 26 -3.65 8.21 -6.52
CA TYR A 26 -2.94 9.42 -6.15
C TYR A 26 -3.00 9.65 -4.64
N TYR A 27 -2.23 10.62 -4.14
CA TYR A 27 -2.17 10.99 -2.72
C TYR A 27 -3.53 11.33 -2.11
N ASP A 28 -4.50 11.77 -2.91
CA ASP A 28 -5.80 12.27 -2.47
C ASP A 28 -6.97 11.33 -2.78
N THR A 29 -6.65 10.13 -3.28
CA THR A 29 -7.65 9.16 -3.71
C THR A 29 -8.34 8.52 -2.51
N ILE A 30 -9.67 8.50 -2.54
CA ILE A 30 -10.52 7.81 -1.58
C ILE A 30 -11.32 6.75 -2.33
N ASN A 31 -11.17 5.48 -1.94
CA ASN A 31 -12.13 4.45 -2.28
C ASN A 31 -13.15 4.35 -1.14
N ARG A 32 -14.33 4.94 -1.36
CA ARG A 32 -15.38 5.02 -0.34
C ARG A 32 -15.84 3.66 0.19
N ASN A 33 -15.87 2.64 -0.67
CA ASN A 33 -16.30 1.30 -0.28
C ASN A 33 -15.40 0.26 -0.93
N ASP A 34 -14.40 -0.18 -0.16
CA ASP A 34 -13.48 -1.25 -0.53
C ASP A 34 -13.86 -2.56 0.18
N GLY A 35 -15.14 -2.94 0.03
CA GLY A 35 -15.73 -4.13 0.65
C GLY A 35 -16.48 -3.79 1.93
N THR A 36 -15.78 -3.60 3.04
CA THR A 36 -16.40 -3.32 4.36
C THR A 36 -16.01 -1.99 4.98
N SER A 37 -14.98 -1.32 4.45
CA SER A 37 -14.54 -0.01 4.91
C SER A 37 -13.96 0.81 3.76
N SER A 38 -13.66 2.08 4.02
CA SER A 38 -13.00 2.95 3.04
C SER A 38 -11.48 2.77 3.02
N SER A 39 -10.89 2.93 1.83
CA SER A 39 -9.44 2.98 1.61
C SER A 39 -9.02 4.39 1.21
N ILE A 40 -7.84 4.83 1.68
CA ILE A 40 -7.37 6.20 1.47
C ILE A 40 -5.94 6.27 0.97
N GLY A 41 -5.62 7.34 0.23
CA GLY A 41 -4.26 7.74 -0.12
C GLY A 41 -3.58 6.87 -1.17
N ILE A 42 -2.32 7.18 -1.45
CA ILE A 42 -1.58 6.65 -2.61
C ILE A 42 -1.38 5.13 -2.62
N LEU A 43 -1.48 4.48 -1.46
CA LEU A 43 -1.38 3.02 -1.34
C LEU A 43 -2.73 2.34 -1.04
N GLN A 44 -3.81 3.12 -0.99
CA GLN A 44 -5.16 2.66 -0.64
C GLN A 44 -5.20 1.94 0.72
N TRP A 45 -4.65 2.57 1.75
CA TRP A 45 -4.70 2.00 3.12
C TRP A 45 -6.14 1.89 3.59
N ASN A 46 -6.55 0.68 3.98
CA ASN A 46 -7.92 0.33 4.36
C ASN A 46 -8.11 0.26 5.90
N GLY A 47 -9.33 0.58 6.37
CA GLY A 47 -9.76 0.34 7.75
C GLY A 47 -8.85 0.94 8.81
N TYR A 48 -8.39 0.13 9.78
CA TYR A 48 -7.49 0.61 10.85
C TYR A 48 -6.17 1.21 10.33
N ARG A 49 -5.71 0.84 9.13
CA ARG A 49 -4.51 1.45 8.53
C ARG A 49 -4.79 2.87 8.05
N ALA A 50 -5.98 3.12 7.49
CA ALA A 50 -6.46 4.45 7.15
C ALA A 50 -6.51 5.36 8.39
N LYS A 51 -7.11 4.84 9.47
CA LYS A 51 -7.12 5.49 10.80
C LYS A 51 -5.73 5.89 11.26
N ASN A 52 -4.77 4.96 11.23
CA ASN A 52 -3.42 5.22 11.70
C ASN A 52 -2.71 6.29 10.87
N LEU A 53 -2.90 6.30 9.54
CA LEU A 53 -2.38 7.37 8.68
C LEU A 53 -3.00 8.72 9.05
N LEU A 54 -4.33 8.81 9.16
CA LEU A 54 -5.02 10.06 9.52
C LEU A 54 -4.56 10.58 10.87
N LYS A 55 -4.40 9.71 11.87
CA LYS A 55 -3.93 10.08 13.20
C LYS A 55 -2.52 10.70 13.16
N ILE A 56 -1.64 10.15 12.33
CA ILE A 56 -0.29 10.70 12.15
C ILE A 56 -0.37 12.07 11.46
N ILE A 57 -1.16 12.21 10.38
CA ILE A 57 -1.31 13.48 9.66
C ILE A 57 -1.87 14.57 10.59
N ILE A 58 -2.96 14.28 11.31
CA ILE A 58 -3.57 15.20 12.27
C ILE A 58 -2.54 15.66 13.31
N SER A 59 -1.68 14.76 13.79
CA SER A 59 -0.66 15.10 14.80
C SER A 59 0.45 16.02 14.28
N LYS A 60 0.65 16.12 12.95
CA LYS A 60 1.65 17.02 12.37
C LYS A 60 1.21 18.48 12.37
N ASN A 61 -0.10 18.72 12.25
CA ASN A 61 -0.67 20.06 12.24
C ASN A 61 -2.14 20.01 12.71
N GLU A 62 -2.34 19.95 14.02
CA GLU A 62 -3.68 19.75 14.59
C GLU A 62 -4.65 20.90 14.28
N GLU A 63 -4.16 22.14 14.24
CA GLU A 63 -5.00 23.32 13.97
C GLU A 63 -5.53 23.28 12.54
N GLN A 64 -4.65 23.04 11.56
CA GLN A 64 -5.04 22.89 10.16
C GLN A 64 -6.00 21.70 9.98
N ALA A 65 -5.68 20.55 10.59
CA ALA A 65 -6.52 19.37 10.48
C ALA A 65 -7.92 19.61 11.09
N LYS A 66 -8.02 20.33 12.22
CA LYS A 66 -9.30 20.73 12.81
C LYS A 66 -10.11 21.63 11.89
N ALA A 67 -9.45 22.59 11.24
CA ALA A 67 -10.11 23.48 10.30
C ALA A 67 -10.61 22.74 9.04
N ILE A 68 -9.81 21.83 8.48
CA ILE A 68 -10.19 21.05 7.29
C ILE A 68 -11.35 20.08 7.61
N LEU A 69 -11.25 19.35 8.72
CA LEU A 69 -12.22 18.31 9.10
C LEU A 69 -13.47 18.86 9.80
N ASP A 70 -13.63 20.17 9.90
CA ASP A 70 -14.83 20.78 10.47
C ASP A 70 -16.10 20.31 9.75
N GLY A 71 -17.15 20.07 10.52
CA GLY A 71 -18.40 19.49 10.02
C GLY A 71 -18.38 17.97 9.77
N THR A 72 -17.31 17.25 10.12
CA THR A 72 -17.23 15.78 10.04
C THR A 72 -17.16 15.11 11.43
N THR A 73 -17.34 13.79 11.50
CA THR A 73 -17.13 13.02 12.75
C THR A 73 -15.70 12.49 12.90
N ILE A 74 -14.81 12.73 11.93
CA ILE A 74 -13.49 12.08 11.83
C ILE A 74 -12.62 12.31 13.07
N LEU A 75 -12.60 13.52 13.62
CA LEU A 75 -11.80 13.83 14.82
C LEU A 75 -12.28 13.08 16.07
N ALA A 76 -13.59 12.80 16.17
CA ALA A 76 -14.13 11.98 17.24
C ALA A 76 -13.86 10.49 16.97
N ASP A 77 -14.08 10.06 15.73
CA ASP A 77 -13.95 8.68 15.29
C ASP A 77 -12.51 8.15 15.35
N ILE A 78 -11.50 9.01 15.19
CA ILE A 78 -10.08 8.61 15.20
C ILE A 78 -9.63 7.87 16.48
N ASN A 79 -10.37 8.08 17.57
CA ASN A 79 -10.10 7.46 18.87
C ASN A 79 -10.90 6.18 19.13
N LYS A 80 -11.81 5.81 18.22
CA LYS A 80 -12.52 4.52 18.29
C LYS A 80 -11.58 3.36 17.96
N ASP A 81 -12.00 2.15 18.31
CA ASP A 81 -11.22 0.93 18.10
C ASP A 81 -11.04 0.59 16.60
N ASP A 82 -10.23 -0.44 16.35
CA ASP A 82 -9.90 -0.86 14.99
C ASP A 82 -11.08 -1.53 14.28
N ASP A 83 -11.97 -2.20 15.01
CA ASP A 83 -13.18 -2.82 14.46
C ASP A 83 -14.16 -1.79 13.90
N PHE A 84 -14.31 -0.65 14.59
CA PHE A 84 -15.07 0.49 14.07
C PHE A 84 -14.49 0.95 12.73
N TRP A 85 -13.18 1.11 12.62
CA TRP A 85 -12.55 1.58 11.38
C TRP A 85 -12.56 0.52 10.27
N ASN A 86 -12.44 -0.77 10.62
CA ASN A 86 -12.57 -1.88 9.68
C ASN A 86 -13.99 -2.05 9.11
N SER A 87 -14.97 -1.32 9.66
CA SER A 87 -16.35 -1.23 9.17
C SER A 87 -16.79 0.20 8.81
N LYS A 88 -15.91 1.20 8.92
CA LYS A 88 -16.25 2.60 8.64
C LYS A 88 -16.28 2.85 7.14
N ILE A 89 -17.47 3.16 6.64
CA ILE A 89 -17.68 3.74 5.31
C ILE A 89 -17.76 5.26 5.49
N LEU A 90 -16.89 5.98 4.80
CA LEU A 90 -16.88 7.43 4.78
C LEU A 90 -18.12 7.95 4.03
N ASP A 91 -18.73 9.02 4.51
CA ASP A 91 -19.71 9.77 3.74
C ASP A 91 -19.05 10.71 2.72
N ASP A 92 -19.86 11.37 1.89
CA ASP A 92 -19.35 12.24 0.82
C ASP A 92 -18.56 13.44 1.37
N ILE A 93 -19.01 14.02 2.49
CA ILE A 93 -18.34 15.16 3.12
C ILE A 93 -17.00 14.71 3.72
N GLU A 94 -17.02 13.57 4.42
CA GLU A 94 -15.80 12.98 4.96
C GLU A 94 -14.80 12.64 3.86
N CYS A 95 -15.25 12.10 2.72
CA CYS A 95 -14.38 11.82 1.57
C CYS A 95 -13.72 13.09 1.04
N GLU A 96 -14.49 14.17 0.84
CA GLU A 96 -13.97 15.46 0.38
C GLU A 96 -12.93 16.03 1.35
N LYS A 97 -13.26 16.09 2.64
CA LYS A 97 -12.39 16.68 3.67
C LYS A 97 -11.14 15.84 3.94
N ILE A 98 -11.25 14.52 3.92
CA ILE A 98 -10.07 13.65 4.03
C ILE A 98 -9.20 13.80 2.77
N SER A 99 -9.79 13.86 1.57
CA SER A 99 -9.03 14.10 0.33
C SER A 99 -8.26 15.43 0.39
N GLU A 100 -8.88 16.49 0.91
CA GLU A 100 -8.23 17.78 1.17
C GLU A 100 -7.06 17.64 2.16
N LEU A 101 -7.29 16.99 3.31
CA LEU A 101 -6.27 16.77 4.34
C LEU A 101 -5.07 15.97 3.81
N LEU A 102 -5.31 14.96 2.97
CA LEU A 102 -4.27 14.12 2.39
C LEU A 102 -3.34 14.88 1.42
N ARG A 103 -3.82 15.97 0.80
CA ARG A 103 -3.05 16.82 -0.14
C ARG A 103 -2.23 17.90 0.53
N THR A 104 -2.40 18.11 1.83
CA THR A 104 -1.53 19.00 2.59
C THR A 104 -0.07 18.55 2.50
N GLU A 105 0.87 19.45 2.73
CA GLU A 105 2.29 19.11 2.73
C GLU A 105 2.59 17.99 3.74
N GLU A 106 2.02 18.11 4.94
CA GLU A 106 2.07 17.14 6.01
C GLU A 106 1.42 15.81 5.60
N GLY A 107 0.27 15.87 4.93
CA GLY A 107 -0.45 14.71 4.39
C GLY A 107 0.39 13.91 3.40
N MET A 108 0.94 14.58 2.39
CA MET A 108 1.77 13.93 1.38
C MET A 108 3.07 13.38 1.96
N LYS A 109 3.70 14.09 2.90
CA LYS A 109 4.91 13.63 3.58
C LYS A 109 4.65 12.37 4.42
N CYS A 110 3.57 12.35 5.21
CA CYS A 110 3.20 11.17 5.99
C CYS A 110 2.91 9.96 5.11
N GLN A 111 2.22 10.16 3.99
CA GLN A 111 1.95 9.10 3.01
C GLN A 111 3.24 8.58 2.37
N TYR A 112 4.17 9.46 2.02
CA TYR A 112 5.48 9.05 1.50
C TYR A 112 6.23 8.19 2.52
N GLU A 113 6.35 8.65 3.77
CA GLU A 113 7.06 7.94 4.83
C GLU A 113 6.43 6.57 5.14
N LEU A 114 5.10 6.50 5.23
CA LEU A 114 4.38 5.25 5.50
C LEU A 114 4.55 4.27 4.33
N ARG A 115 4.40 4.75 3.09
CA ARG A 115 4.60 3.94 1.88
C ARG A 115 6.00 3.33 1.84
N MET A 116 7.04 4.12 2.09
CA MET A 116 8.42 3.61 2.07
C MET A 116 8.64 2.55 3.14
N ARG A 117 8.03 2.72 4.32
CA ARG A 117 8.08 1.72 5.41
C ARG A 117 7.37 0.42 5.02
N ASP A 118 6.18 0.52 4.46
CA ASP A 118 5.37 -0.64 4.07
C ASP A 118 6.03 -1.44 2.95
N VAL A 119 6.46 -0.76 1.87
CA VAL A 119 7.14 -1.42 0.75
C VAL A 119 8.43 -2.10 1.19
N LYS A 120 9.20 -1.46 2.08
CA LYS A 120 10.38 -2.08 2.69
C LYS A 120 10.02 -3.33 3.49
N ALA A 121 8.92 -3.31 4.24
CA ALA A 121 8.45 -4.46 4.99
C ALA A 121 8.07 -5.63 4.06
N TYR A 122 7.34 -5.36 2.97
CA TYR A 122 6.97 -6.38 1.98
C TYR A 122 8.19 -7.00 1.32
N ILE A 123 9.18 -6.19 0.91
CA ILE A 123 10.44 -6.68 0.33
C ILE A 123 11.19 -7.57 1.34
N ASN A 124 11.29 -7.13 2.60
CA ASN A 124 11.97 -7.92 3.63
C ASN A 124 11.25 -9.23 3.93
N HIS A 125 9.92 -9.23 3.90
CA HIS A 125 9.14 -10.44 4.04
C HIS A 125 9.41 -11.41 2.88
N GLY A 126 9.39 -10.93 1.63
CA GLY A 126 9.76 -11.76 0.47
C GLY A 126 11.17 -12.35 0.57
N LYS A 127 12.15 -11.56 1.04
CA LYS A 127 13.51 -12.06 1.31
C LYS A 127 13.52 -13.16 2.37
N SER A 128 12.73 -13.02 3.44
CA SER A 128 12.62 -14.04 4.49
C SER A 128 11.99 -15.36 4.00
N LEU A 129 11.18 -15.29 2.94
CA LEU A 129 10.62 -16.46 2.25
C LEU A 129 11.59 -17.08 1.22
N GLY A 130 12.81 -16.54 1.10
CA GLY A 130 13.85 -17.08 0.22
C GLY A 130 13.88 -16.49 -1.19
N ILE A 131 13.08 -15.45 -1.47
CA ILE A 131 13.12 -14.75 -2.77
C ILE A 131 14.40 -13.92 -2.84
N LYS A 132 15.22 -14.17 -3.87
CA LYS A 132 16.51 -13.48 -4.08
C LYS A 132 16.50 -12.55 -5.29
N ASP A 133 15.74 -12.90 -6.32
CA ASP A 133 15.63 -12.11 -7.55
C ASP A 133 14.85 -10.81 -7.27
N GLU A 134 15.40 -9.68 -7.71
CA GLU A 134 14.84 -8.35 -7.43
C GLU A 134 13.49 -8.14 -8.13
N LYS A 135 13.33 -8.68 -9.34
CA LYS A 135 12.05 -8.62 -10.07
C LYS A 135 10.98 -9.45 -9.36
N ALA A 136 11.35 -10.62 -8.87
CA ALA A 136 10.49 -11.47 -8.04
C ALA A 136 10.11 -10.78 -6.72
N LEU A 137 11.05 -10.10 -6.05
CA LEU A 137 10.78 -9.32 -4.84
C LEU A 137 9.82 -8.15 -5.10
N ALA A 138 10.02 -7.42 -6.20
CA ALA A 138 9.13 -6.33 -6.60
C ALA A 138 7.70 -6.84 -6.86
N TYR A 139 7.58 -8.00 -7.52
CA TYR A 139 6.28 -8.61 -7.81
C TYR A 139 5.60 -9.13 -6.53
N PHE A 140 6.37 -9.78 -5.65
CA PHE A 140 5.88 -10.22 -4.34
C PHE A 140 5.39 -9.05 -3.50
N ALA A 141 6.10 -7.92 -3.49
CA ALA A 141 5.67 -6.74 -2.75
C ALA A 141 4.32 -6.18 -3.24
N ASP A 142 4.07 -6.20 -4.55
CA ASP A 142 2.75 -5.83 -5.12
C ASP A 142 1.65 -6.85 -4.75
N LEU A 143 1.97 -8.14 -4.68
CA LEU A 143 1.03 -9.18 -4.23
C LEU A 143 0.65 -8.99 -2.75
N GLU A 144 1.63 -8.75 -1.89
CA GLU A 144 1.39 -8.51 -0.46
C GLU A 144 0.59 -7.23 -0.23
N ASN A 145 0.83 -6.18 -1.01
CA ASN A 145 0.00 -4.99 -0.97
C ASN A 145 -1.48 -5.28 -1.31
N GLN A 146 -1.71 -6.12 -2.32
CA GLN A 146 -3.06 -6.44 -2.80
C GLN A 146 -3.83 -7.40 -1.90
N LEU A 147 -3.14 -8.37 -1.30
CA LEU A 147 -3.77 -9.53 -0.66
C LEU A 147 -3.47 -9.62 0.84
N GLY A 148 -2.53 -8.81 1.34
CA GLY A 148 -1.98 -8.98 2.67
C GLY A 148 -0.98 -10.14 2.78
N CYS A 149 -0.23 -10.13 3.89
CA CYS A 149 0.90 -11.03 4.12
C CYS A 149 0.52 -12.51 4.06
N TYR A 150 -0.60 -12.91 4.68
CA TYR A 150 -1.00 -14.31 4.78
C TYR A 150 -1.24 -14.94 3.40
N MET A 151 -1.98 -14.26 2.52
CA MET A 151 -2.27 -14.77 1.18
C MET A 151 -1.03 -14.75 0.30
N ALA A 152 -0.22 -13.68 0.35
CA ALA A 152 1.02 -13.59 -0.42
C ALA A 152 2.02 -14.69 -0.01
N GLU A 153 2.18 -14.95 1.29
CA GLU A 153 3.03 -16.02 1.81
C GLU A 153 2.57 -17.40 1.35
N ASN A 154 1.26 -17.69 1.39
CA ASN A 154 0.73 -18.97 0.94
C ASN A 154 0.90 -19.19 -0.57
N ILE A 155 0.85 -18.12 -1.38
CA ILE A 155 1.19 -18.21 -2.81
C ILE A 155 2.64 -18.69 -2.97
N ILE A 156 3.58 -18.09 -2.25
CA ILE A 156 4.99 -18.51 -2.30
C ILE A 156 5.17 -19.96 -1.85
N LYS A 157 4.53 -20.34 -0.75
CA LYS A 157 4.57 -21.73 -0.23
C LYS A 157 3.92 -22.77 -1.13
N SER A 158 3.07 -22.35 -2.07
CA SER A 158 2.45 -23.25 -3.05
C SER A 158 3.40 -23.64 -4.20
N ILE A 159 4.49 -22.90 -4.38
CA ILE A 159 5.53 -23.23 -5.35
C ILE A 159 6.37 -24.38 -4.81
N ASP A 160 6.70 -25.34 -5.68
CA ASP A 160 7.56 -26.47 -5.34
C ASP A 160 8.88 -25.98 -4.71
N SER A 161 9.23 -26.52 -3.54
CA SER A 161 10.39 -26.11 -2.75
C SER A 161 11.74 -26.34 -3.45
N GLY A 162 11.77 -27.17 -4.49
CA GLY A 162 12.94 -27.37 -5.34
C GLY A 162 13.12 -26.31 -6.43
N LYS A 163 12.14 -25.42 -6.65
CA LYS A 163 12.20 -24.39 -7.69
C LYS A 163 12.80 -23.09 -7.18
N GLU A 164 13.48 -22.40 -8.07
CA GLU A 164 13.87 -21.01 -7.85
C GLU A 164 12.64 -20.11 -7.91
N LEU A 165 12.51 -19.21 -6.92
CA LEU A 165 11.41 -18.25 -6.81
C LEU A 165 11.61 -17.08 -7.78
N THR A 166 11.51 -17.36 -9.08
CA THR A 166 11.54 -16.34 -10.14
C THR A 166 10.21 -15.60 -10.23
N ILE A 167 10.21 -14.42 -10.82
CA ILE A 167 8.98 -13.67 -11.09
C ILE A 167 7.95 -14.49 -11.89
N TYR A 168 8.40 -15.35 -12.82
CA TYR A 168 7.50 -16.19 -13.61
C TYR A 168 6.79 -17.24 -12.76
N GLU A 169 7.52 -17.95 -11.90
CA GLU A 169 6.93 -18.95 -11.00
C GLU A 169 5.94 -18.31 -10.01
N ILE A 170 6.28 -17.14 -9.46
CA ILE A 170 5.39 -16.40 -8.56
C ILE A 170 4.14 -15.89 -9.31
N LEU A 171 4.28 -15.39 -10.54
CA LEU A 171 3.14 -15.01 -11.38
C LEU A 171 2.21 -16.21 -11.59
N GLN A 172 2.73 -17.35 -12.04
CA GLN A 172 1.93 -18.56 -12.27
C GLN A 172 1.19 -19.02 -11.01
N ALA A 173 1.91 -19.11 -9.89
CA ALA A 173 1.30 -19.47 -8.61
C ALA A 173 0.21 -18.47 -8.20
N SER A 174 0.46 -17.16 -8.34
CA SER A 174 -0.50 -16.12 -7.93
C SER A 174 -1.82 -16.18 -8.70
N VAL A 175 -1.78 -16.41 -10.02
CA VAL A 175 -3.00 -16.50 -10.85
C VAL A 175 -3.73 -17.82 -10.67
N SER A 176 -3.03 -18.90 -10.28
CA SER A 176 -3.68 -20.18 -9.96
C SER A 176 -4.26 -20.23 -8.56
N TYR A 177 -3.67 -19.51 -7.60
CA TYR A 177 -4.08 -19.57 -6.19
C TYR A 177 -5.33 -18.71 -5.90
N SER A 178 -5.51 -17.60 -6.62
CA SER A 178 -6.59 -16.64 -6.37
C SER A 178 -7.41 -16.37 -7.62
N ASP A 179 -8.67 -16.81 -7.60
CA ASP A 179 -9.69 -16.46 -8.58
C ASP A 179 -9.82 -14.95 -8.81
N VAL A 180 -9.62 -14.16 -7.74
CA VAL A 180 -9.65 -12.70 -7.81
C VAL A 180 -8.48 -12.17 -8.63
N LEU A 181 -7.27 -12.70 -8.42
CA LEU A 181 -6.11 -12.31 -9.21
C LEU A 181 -6.22 -12.83 -10.65
N ALA A 182 -6.70 -14.05 -10.86
CA ALA A 182 -6.90 -14.65 -12.19
C ALA A 182 -7.81 -13.80 -13.08
N ARG A 183 -8.82 -13.16 -12.49
CA ARG A 183 -9.78 -12.30 -13.20
C ARG A 183 -9.30 -10.84 -13.33
N LYS A 184 -8.29 -10.42 -12.58
CA LYS A 184 -7.74 -9.06 -12.61
C LYS A 184 -6.64 -8.95 -13.67
N GLN A 185 -6.59 -7.80 -14.36
CA GLN A 185 -5.49 -7.51 -15.30
C GLN A 185 -4.20 -7.06 -14.57
N ARG A 186 -4.32 -6.60 -13.31
CA ARG A 186 -3.21 -6.03 -12.53
C ARG A 186 -1.98 -6.95 -12.40
N PRO A 187 -2.08 -8.26 -12.06
CA PRO A 187 -0.93 -9.15 -12.03
C PRO A 187 -0.07 -9.10 -13.31
N MET A 188 -0.72 -9.12 -14.47
CA MET A 188 -0.04 -9.07 -15.77
C MET A 188 0.53 -7.67 -16.08
N TYR A 189 -0.13 -6.60 -15.66
CA TYR A 189 0.40 -5.24 -15.82
C TYR A 189 1.62 -5.00 -14.94
N THR A 190 1.56 -5.40 -13.66
CA THR A 190 2.70 -5.34 -12.74
C THR A 190 3.88 -6.14 -13.30
N TYR A 191 3.65 -7.38 -13.74
CA TYR A 191 4.66 -8.21 -14.38
C TYR A 191 5.34 -7.48 -15.55
N LYS A 192 4.56 -6.99 -16.51
CA LYS A 192 5.11 -6.28 -17.69
C LYS A 192 5.90 -5.03 -17.30
N LYS A 193 5.43 -4.28 -16.30
CA LYS A 193 6.13 -3.09 -15.82
C LYS A 193 7.48 -3.46 -15.22
N ILE A 194 7.50 -4.42 -14.29
CA ILE A 194 8.73 -4.93 -13.65
C ILE A 194 9.73 -5.47 -14.68
N MET A 195 9.25 -6.20 -15.69
CA MET A 195 10.14 -6.76 -16.72
C MET A 195 10.86 -5.67 -17.53
N ASN A 196 10.24 -4.50 -17.68
CA ASN A 196 10.80 -3.32 -18.37
C ASN A 196 11.57 -2.36 -17.44
N THR A 197 11.60 -2.62 -16.13
CA THR A 197 12.38 -1.84 -15.17
C THR A 197 13.77 -2.43 -15.00
N ALA A 198 14.78 -1.56 -15.01
CA ALA A 198 16.12 -1.89 -14.52
C ALA A 198 16.18 -1.53 -13.03
N PHE A 199 16.38 -2.55 -12.20
CA PHE A 199 16.66 -2.39 -10.77
C PHE A 199 18.15 -2.17 -10.56
#